data_AF-A0A6A5VXJ5-F1
#
_entry.id   AF-A0A6A5VXJ5-F1
#
_cell.length_a   1.000
_cell.length_b   1.000
_cell.length_c   1.000
_cell.angle_alpha   90.00
_cell.angle_beta   90.00
_cell.angle_gamma   90.00
#
_symmetry.space_group_name_H-M   'P 1'
#
loop_
_entity.id
_entity.type
_entity.pdbx_description
1 polymer ?
#
loop_
_entity_poly.entity_id
_entity_poly.type
_entity_poly.pdbx_seq_one_letter_code
_entity_poly.pdbx_strand_id
1 'polypeptide(L)'
;MSALNQEEDVEIVLSHDRHYKFHSGVLARNCLFFAELLVEKNAARLCGKARLAGIKIRWMFELTKLPGEGRPAGELKLVPLDPMGRPPLAPGLVVNENGRIPITIFDSYEAILYALYGKDLPISDNDMTSVLRDASEIIDIATYLGCMSLISKPVTVALLKHGQALFRAIQTVPWGWLAMGCRIQSEIIFGEAVAHLAGNWRKIKEDREVMDRIRHVDKDVEGLCTTLHKRIVVETRRFEMLIMTHYPAGMAQPVDQLPIKREEYSRDILVWMALAWFRHWFGQQIISGQGAFSSDGGYKLFSVIAAGGDAYLDKALLNQFHNKFPLTKKALNVTENHLLEIKECMKQLVLNSGLMDSKCQLDVRRYPCDYFTCVKVGRGELPWVKSGEMMEMPVVRSKGRRLGGNEIAARNQAAARKLAEAPSSAGMGRKEGSGSGQRNYQMFVDDGDEEEEEMATPARKRVRRD
;
A
#
# COMPACT_ATOMS: atom_id res chain seq x y z
N MET A 1 19.54 -0.60 27.91
CA MET A 1 20.79 -1.40 27.83
C MET A 1 20.85 -2.51 28.90
N SER A 2 19.81 -3.34 29.09
CA SER A 2 19.86 -4.47 30.06
C SER A 2 19.65 -5.86 29.44
N ALA A 3 19.70 -5.98 28.11
CA ALA A 3 19.47 -7.25 27.40
C ALA A 3 20.77 -8.02 27.08
N LEU A 4 21.95 -7.44 27.29
CA LEU A 4 23.25 -8.01 26.92
C LEU A 4 23.89 -8.94 27.97
N ASN A 5 23.24 -9.14 29.12
CA ASN A 5 23.69 -10.10 30.16
C ASN A 5 22.96 -11.46 30.07
N GLN A 6 22.16 -11.66 29.02
CA GLN A 6 21.48 -12.93 28.78
C GLN A 6 22.36 -13.78 27.87
N GLU A 7 22.42 -15.08 28.11
CA GLU A 7 23.23 -15.97 27.30
C GLU A 7 22.52 -16.29 25.97
N GLU A 8 23.27 -16.53 24.90
CA GLU A 8 22.75 -17.00 23.62
C GLU A 8 22.16 -18.42 23.78
N ASP A 9 20.84 -18.49 23.79
CA ASP A 9 20.04 -19.68 24.11
C ASP A 9 19.25 -20.22 22.91
N VAL A 10 19.38 -19.57 21.74
CA VAL A 10 18.76 -19.98 20.47
C VAL A 10 19.83 -20.20 19.41
N GLU A 11 19.73 -21.30 18.68
CA GLU A 11 20.52 -21.56 17.48
C GLU A 11 19.61 -21.59 16.25
N ILE A 12 20.01 -20.90 15.19
CA ILE A 12 19.30 -20.88 13.89
C ILE A 12 20.26 -21.43 12.84
N VAL A 13 19.86 -22.51 12.20
CA VAL A 13 20.60 -23.21 11.16
C VAL A 13 19.91 -22.96 9.83
N LEU A 14 20.59 -22.25 8.93
CA LEU A 14 20.06 -21.98 7.59
C LEU A 14 20.57 -23.00 6.56
N SER A 15 21.78 -23.51 6.77
CA SER A 15 22.44 -24.51 5.93
C SER A 15 23.47 -25.29 6.76
N HIS A 16 24.17 -26.25 6.14
CA HIS A 16 25.24 -27.00 6.81
C HIS A 16 26.35 -26.11 7.39
N ASP A 17 26.69 -25.00 6.74
CA ASP A 17 27.82 -24.14 7.13
C ASP A 17 27.38 -22.85 7.83
N ARG A 18 26.07 -22.54 7.84
CA ARG A 18 25.52 -21.28 8.36
C ARG A 18 24.69 -21.50 9.61
N HIS A 19 25.37 -21.42 10.76
CA HIS A 19 24.81 -21.56 12.10
C HIS A 19 24.97 -20.26 12.87
N TYR A 20 23.88 -19.74 13.39
CA TYR A 20 23.86 -18.47 14.10
C TYR A 20 23.27 -18.62 15.49
N LYS A 21 23.88 -17.96 16.47
CA LYS A 21 23.46 -17.99 17.86
C LYS A 21 22.87 -16.65 18.27
N PHE A 22 21.73 -16.71 18.97
CA PHE A 22 20.92 -15.55 19.28
C PHE A 22 20.29 -15.68 20.68
N HIS A 23 19.80 -14.54 21.17
CA HIS A 23 19.09 -14.38 22.42
C HIS A 23 17.57 -14.48 22.19
N SER A 24 16.94 -15.44 22.86
CA SER A 24 15.50 -15.68 22.78
C SER A 24 14.68 -14.42 23.08
N GLY A 25 15.10 -13.65 24.08
CA GLY A 25 14.43 -12.41 24.49
C GLY A 25 14.47 -11.30 23.43
N VAL A 26 15.53 -11.23 22.61
CA VAL A 26 15.63 -10.23 21.53
C VAL A 26 14.80 -10.65 20.33
N LEU A 27 14.88 -11.93 19.95
CA LEU A 27 14.09 -12.49 18.85
C LEU A 27 12.58 -12.38 19.13
N ALA A 28 12.11 -12.86 20.30
CA ALA A 28 10.70 -12.84 20.68
C ALA A 28 10.12 -11.42 20.83
N ARG A 29 10.94 -10.41 21.11
CA ARG A 29 10.47 -9.03 21.21
C ARG A 29 10.20 -8.40 19.85
N ASN A 30 11.00 -8.75 18.85
CA ASN A 30 11.07 -8.04 17.57
C ASN A 30 10.47 -8.84 16.40
N CYS A 31 10.15 -10.11 16.61
CA CYS A 31 9.66 -11.02 15.58
C CYS A 31 8.51 -11.88 16.14
N LEU A 32 7.34 -11.79 15.50
CA LEU A 32 6.13 -12.49 15.94
C LEU A 32 6.29 -14.02 15.84
N PHE A 33 6.92 -14.51 14.77
CA PHE A 33 7.20 -15.94 14.59
C PHE A 33 7.98 -16.52 15.77
N PHE A 34 9.06 -15.84 16.18
CA PHE A 34 9.85 -16.28 17.33
C PHE A 34 9.11 -16.07 18.66
N ALA A 35 8.30 -15.02 18.80
CA ALA A 35 7.51 -14.78 20.00
C ALA A 35 6.55 -15.93 20.34
N GLU A 36 5.97 -16.55 19.31
CA GLU A 36 5.05 -17.67 19.46
C GLU A 36 5.77 -18.99 19.82
N LEU A 37 6.96 -19.20 19.27
CA LEU A 37 7.68 -20.48 19.37
C LEU A 37 8.68 -20.53 20.55
N LEU A 38 9.25 -19.40 20.95
CA LEU A 38 10.21 -19.27 22.06
C LEU A 38 9.52 -19.22 23.44
N VAL A 39 8.64 -20.19 23.68
CA VAL A 39 7.98 -20.40 24.96
C VAL A 39 8.63 -21.54 25.73
N GLU A 40 8.62 -21.45 27.06
CA GLU A 40 9.24 -22.45 27.95
C GLU A 40 8.74 -23.89 27.71
N LYS A 41 7.49 -24.06 27.25
CA LYS A 41 6.93 -25.37 26.88
C LYS A 41 7.76 -26.07 25.78
N ASN A 42 8.30 -25.28 24.86
CA ASN A 42 9.05 -25.74 23.70
C ASN A 42 10.56 -25.79 23.97
N ALA A 43 11.01 -25.37 25.15
CA ALA A 43 12.42 -25.29 25.49
C ALA A 43 13.00 -26.67 25.84
N ALA A 44 14.21 -26.94 25.37
CA ALA A 44 14.96 -28.12 25.77
C ALA A 44 15.26 -28.09 27.29
N ARG A 45 15.05 -29.24 27.95
CA ARG A 45 15.39 -29.43 29.37
C ARG A 45 16.81 -29.97 29.49
N LEU A 46 17.77 -29.07 29.50
CA LEU A 46 19.20 -29.42 29.61
C LEU A 46 19.50 -30.08 30.96
N CYS A 47 20.17 -31.23 30.91
CA CYS A 47 20.63 -31.97 32.09
C CYS A 47 21.86 -31.31 32.73
N GLY A 48 22.18 -31.69 33.97
CA GLY A 48 23.33 -31.13 34.71
C GLY A 48 24.66 -31.29 33.97
N LYS A 49 24.87 -32.41 33.27
CA LYS A 49 26.07 -32.66 32.47
C LYS A 49 26.19 -31.69 31.28
N ALA A 50 25.07 -31.37 30.62
CA ALA A 50 25.05 -30.41 29.51
C ALA A 50 25.38 -28.99 29.98
N ARG A 51 24.85 -28.59 31.15
CA ARG A 51 25.16 -27.28 31.76
C ARG A 51 26.63 -27.18 32.17
N LEU A 52 27.19 -28.24 32.76
CA LEU A 52 28.62 -28.31 33.10
C LEU A 52 29.52 -28.26 31.85
N ALA A 53 29.04 -28.78 30.71
CA ALA A 53 29.72 -28.68 29.42
C ALA A 53 29.55 -27.31 28.74
N GLY A 54 28.88 -26.34 29.39
CA GLY A 54 28.66 -25.01 28.84
C GLY A 54 27.63 -24.95 27.71
N ILE A 55 26.79 -25.98 27.54
CA ILE A 55 25.73 -26.00 26.54
C ILE A 55 24.58 -25.12 27.04
N LYS A 56 24.26 -24.09 26.25
CA LYS A 56 23.28 -23.04 26.59
C LYS A 56 22.09 -23.00 25.63
N ILE A 57 22.17 -23.69 24.50
CA ILE A 57 21.12 -23.74 23.49
C ILE A 57 19.92 -24.51 24.01
N ARG A 58 18.75 -23.86 24.00
CA ARG A 58 17.47 -24.40 24.46
C ARG A 58 16.44 -24.48 23.35
N TRP A 59 16.64 -23.72 22.28
CA TRP A 59 15.82 -23.77 21.07
C TRP A 59 16.72 -23.84 19.85
N MET A 60 16.38 -24.69 18.90
CA MET A 60 17.07 -24.79 17.62
C MET A 60 16.05 -24.66 16.51
N PHE A 61 16.28 -23.74 15.57
CA PHE A 61 15.47 -23.59 14.37
C PHE A 61 16.28 -24.01 13.16
N GLU A 62 15.66 -24.71 12.24
CA GLU A 62 16.28 -25.14 11.00
C GLU A 62 15.43 -24.75 9.79
N LEU A 63 16.09 -24.22 8.75
CA LEU A 63 15.44 -23.96 7.47
C LEU A 63 15.29 -25.29 6.72
N THR A 64 14.09 -25.86 6.82
CA THR A 64 13.80 -27.19 6.27
C THR A 64 13.45 -27.18 4.79
N LYS A 65 13.05 -26.02 4.26
CA LYS A 65 12.68 -25.86 2.85
C LYS A 65 13.13 -24.52 2.31
N LEU A 66 13.65 -24.53 1.10
CA LEU A 66 13.96 -23.35 0.30
C LEU A 66 12.67 -22.70 -0.25
N PRO A 67 12.75 -21.45 -0.74
CA PRO A 67 11.65 -20.77 -1.40
C PRO A 67 11.11 -21.56 -2.57
N GLY A 68 9.80 -21.53 -2.73
CA GLY A 68 9.10 -22.16 -3.85
C GLY A 68 7.69 -21.61 -3.98
N GLU A 69 6.93 -22.17 -4.93
CA GLU A 69 5.53 -21.79 -5.13
C GLU A 69 4.72 -21.94 -3.83
N GLY A 70 4.11 -20.83 -3.38
CA GLY A 70 3.35 -20.75 -2.14
C GLY A 70 4.17 -20.60 -0.85
N ARG A 71 5.51 -20.59 -0.92
CA ARG A 71 6.41 -20.40 0.24
C ARG A 71 7.58 -19.50 -0.14
N PRO A 72 7.35 -18.19 -0.31
CA PRO A 72 8.36 -17.28 -0.83
C PRO A 72 9.57 -17.09 0.12
N ALA A 73 9.39 -17.33 1.43
CA ALA A 73 10.47 -17.25 2.43
C ALA A 73 11.09 -18.62 2.80
N GLY A 74 10.64 -19.73 2.18
CA GLY A 74 10.96 -21.07 2.68
C GLY A 74 10.19 -21.44 3.96
N GLU A 75 10.72 -22.39 4.75
CA GLU A 75 10.07 -22.84 6.01
C GLU A 75 11.09 -23.10 7.12
N LEU A 76 11.11 -22.23 8.13
CA LEU A 76 11.83 -22.43 9.39
C LEU A 76 10.99 -23.31 10.33
N LYS A 77 11.61 -24.33 10.91
CA LYS A 77 10.98 -25.20 11.91
C LYS A 77 11.79 -25.28 13.18
N LEU A 78 11.07 -25.33 14.30
CA LEU A 78 11.67 -25.67 15.59
C LEU A 78 12.04 -27.16 15.60
N VAL A 79 13.30 -27.45 15.84
CA VAL A 79 13.84 -28.81 15.97
C VAL A 79 13.80 -29.23 17.44
N PRO A 80 13.24 -30.41 17.77
CA PRO A 80 13.27 -30.91 19.13
C PRO A 80 14.70 -31.25 19.54
N LEU A 81 15.12 -30.83 20.72
CA LEU A 81 16.46 -31.11 21.26
C LEU A 81 16.39 -32.13 22.39
N ASP A 82 17.43 -32.97 22.50
CA ASP A 82 17.61 -33.91 23.59
C ASP A 82 18.08 -33.21 24.90
N PRO A 83 18.16 -33.91 26.05
CA PRO A 83 18.66 -33.32 27.29
C PRO A 83 20.14 -32.89 27.27
N MET A 84 20.88 -33.21 26.22
CA MET A 84 22.23 -32.74 25.95
C MET A 84 22.25 -31.54 25.00
N GLY A 85 21.10 -31.01 24.59
CA GLY A 85 20.97 -29.87 23.68
C GLY A 85 21.31 -30.22 22.23
N ARG A 86 21.23 -31.51 21.86
CA ARG A 86 21.53 -31.98 20.50
C ARG A 86 20.25 -32.30 19.74
N PRO A 87 20.16 -31.96 18.44
CA PRO A 87 19.06 -32.44 17.62
C PRO A 87 19.18 -33.96 17.44
N PRO A 88 18.06 -34.70 17.37
CA PRO A 88 18.09 -36.08 16.87
C PRO A 88 18.68 -36.08 15.45
N LEU A 89 19.37 -37.15 15.04
CA LEU A 89 19.94 -37.28 13.68
C LEU A 89 18.85 -37.05 12.63
N ALA A 90 18.68 -35.81 12.20
CA ALA A 90 17.87 -35.41 11.08
C ALA A 90 18.85 -34.95 10.00
N PRO A 91 18.70 -35.41 8.75
CA PRO A 91 19.46 -34.85 7.66
C PRO A 91 19.01 -33.40 7.52
N GLY A 92 19.88 -32.47 7.92
CA GLY A 92 19.62 -31.07 7.70
C GLY A 92 19.52 -30.77 6.21
N LEU A 93 19.08 -29.57 5.85
CA LEU A 93 18.98 -29.16 4.45
C LEU A 93 20.39 -29.12 3.83
N VAL A 94 20.77 -30.19 3.12
CA VAL A 94 22.06 -30.27 2.41
C VAL A 94 21.92 -29.51 1.10
N VAL A 95 22.37 -28.26 1.09
CA VAL A 95 22.44 -27.44 -0.11
C VAL A 95 23.89 -27.16 -0.45
N ASN A 96 24.27 -27.38 -1.71
CA ASN A 96 25.58 -27.00 -2.19
C ASN A 96 25.61 -25.47 -2.43
N GLU A 97 26.13 -24.72 -1.46
CA GLU A 97 26.29 -23.26 -1.58
C GLU A 97 27.25 -22.84 -2.71
N ASN A 98 28.14 -23.75 -3.14
CA ASN A 98 29.09 -23.53 -4.25
C ASN A 98 28.51 -23.93 -5.63
N GLY A 99 27.19 -24.16 -5.73
CA GLY A 99 26.52 -24.47 -6.99
C GLY A 99 26.56 -23.32 -8.00
N ARG A 100 26.13 -23.59 -9.25
CA ARG A 100 26.07 -22.60 -10.36
C ARG A 100 25.14 -21.40 -10.12
N ILE A 101 24.36 -21.39 -9.03
CA ILE A 101 23.42 -20.32 -8.67
C ILE A 101 23.64 -19.98 -7.19
N PRO A 102 24.18 -18.80 -6.85
CA PRO A 102 24.27 -18.34 -5.46
C PRO A 102 22.86 -18.23 -4.85
N ILE A 103 22.69 -18.74 -3.63
CA ILE A 103 21.41 -18.70 -2.92
C ILE A 103 21.42 -17.50 -1.97
N THR A 104 20.96 -16.34 -2.47
CA THR A 104 20.95 -15.07 -1.73
C THR A 104 20.06 -15.09 -0.48
N ILE A 105 19.17 -16.09 -0.36
CA ILE A 105 18.24 -16.19 0.76
C ILE A 105 18.92 -16.30 2.12
N PHE A 106 20.06 -16.99 2.19
CA PHE A 106 20.76 -17.18 3.45
C PHE A 106 21.33 -15.85 3.94
N ASP A 107 21.86 -15.04 3.02
CA ASP A 107 22.34 -13.69 3.30
C ASP A 107 21.18 -12.78 3.70
N SER A 108 20.02 -12.90 3.03
CA SER A 108 18.80 -12.15 3.36
C SER A 108 18.23 -12.51 4.74
N TYR A 109 18.22 -13.80 5.11
CA TYR A 109 17.84 -14.24 6.46
C TYR A 109 18.82 -13.72 7.51
N GLU A 110 20.13 -13.87 7.26
CA GLU A 110 21.18 -13.39 8.15
C GLU A 110 21.05 -11.87 8.39
N ALA A 111 20.86 -11.09 7.33
CA ALA A 111 20.64 -9.66 7.37
C ALA A 111 19.43 -9.28 8.26
N ILE A 112 18.29 -9.96 8.07
CA ILE A 112 17.09 -9.70 8.88
C ILE A 112 17.32 -10.08 10.34
N LEU A 113 17.93 -11.24 10.60
CA LEU A 113 18.19 -11.70 11.96
C LEU A 113 19.10 -10.72 12.71
N TYR A 114 20.15 -10.19 12.06
CA TYR A 114 20.98 -9.15 12.66
C TYR A 114 20.29 -7.78 12.73
N ALA A 115 19.35 -7.46 11.83
CA ALA A 115 18.53 -6.26 11.94
C ALA A 115 17.65 -6.27 13.20
N LEU A 116 17.24 -7.44 13.70
CA LEU A 116 16.57 -7.57 15.01
C LEU A 116 17.46 -7.12 16.19
N TYR A 117 18.78 -7.06 15.98
CA TYR A 117 19.79 -6.55 16.92
C TYR A 117 20.22 -5.11 16.63
N GLY A 118 19.56 -4.44 15.68
CA GLY A 118 19.87 -3.07 15.30
C GLY A 118 21.08 -2.92 14.37
N LYS A 119 21.52 -4.00 13.68
CA LYS A 119 22.44 -3.84 12.54
C LYS A 119 21.67 -3.30 11.32
N ASP A 120 22.36 -2.56 10.48
CA ASP A 120 21.79 -2.06 9.23
C ASP A 120 21.56 -3.19 8.22
N LEU A 121 20.50 -3.06 7.40
CA LEU A 121 20.25 -3.99 6.31
C LEU A 121 21.16 -3.69 5.12
N PRO A 122 21.93 -4.68 4.63
CA PRO A 122 22.75 -4.55 3.44
C PRO A 122 21.87 -4.68 2.19
N ILE A 123 21.14 -3.62 1.85
CA ILE A 123 20.42 -3.54 0.56
C ILE A 123 21.40 -2.97 -0.46
N SER A 124 21.51 -3.60 -1.64
CA SER A 124 22.31 -3.06 -2.75
C SER A 124 21.94 -1.60 -3.01
N ASP A 125 22.92 -0.76 -3.32
CA ASP A 125 22.71 0.63 -3.76
C ASP A 125 23.09 0.80 -5.25
N ASN A 126 23.40 -0.30 -5.96
CA ASN A 126 24.01 -0.25 -7.29
C ASN A 126 23.02 0.18 -8.39
N ASP A 127 21.96 -0.61 -8.59
CA ASP A 127 20.98 -0.41 -9.64
C ASP A 127 19.58 -0.82 -9.17
N MET A 128 18.54 -0.19 -9.71
CA MET A 128 17.16 -0.42 -9.29
C MET A 128 16.74 -1.90 -9.33
N THR A 129 17.28 -2.69 -10.26
CA THR A 129 16.91 -4.10 -10.41
C THR A 129 17.49 -4.95 -9.29
N SER A 130 18.75 -4.72 -8.92
CA SER A 130 19.35 -5.40 -7.75
C SER A 130 18.63 -5.01 -6.47
N VAL A 131 18.35 -3.72 -6.26
CA VAL A 131 17.62 -3.23 -5.08
C VAL A 131 16.24 -3.84 -4.98
N LEU A 132 15.51 -3.93 -6.10
CA LEU A 132 14.18 -4.55 -6.14
C LEU A 132 14.22 -6.04 -5.81
N ARG A 133 15.21 -6.77 -6.34
CA ARG A 133 15.37 -8.19 -6.06
C ARG A 133 15.64 -8.42 -4.58
N ASP A 134 16.61 -7.69 -4.02
CA ASP A 134 17.01 -7.80 -2.62
C ASP A 134 15.85 -7.39 -1.71
N ALA A 135 15.17 -6.27 -2.01
CA ALA A 135 14.00 -5.81 -1.28
C ALA A 135 12.86 -6.84 -1.31
N SER A 136 12.59 -7.46 -2.46
CA SER A 136 11.50 -8.44 -2.58
C SER A 136 11.75 -9.65 -1.67
N GLU A 137 12.96 -10.22 -1.71
CA GLU A 137 13.34 -11.36 -0.87
C GLU A 137 13.29 -10.99 0.63
N ILE A 138 13.83 -9.82 0.99
CA ILE A 138 13.81 -9.31 2.37
C ILE A 138 12.37 -9.12 2.86
N ILE A 139 11.48 -8.55 2.04
CA ILE A 139 10.08 -8.32 2.40
C ILE A 139 9.35 -9.66 2.57
N ASP A 140 9.60 -10.65 1.72
CA ASP A 140 8.98 -11.97 1.83
C ASP A 140 9.37 -12.66 3.14
N ILE A 141 10.66 -12.66 3.50
CA ILE A 141 11.14 -13.20 4.77
C ILE A 141 10.60 -12.40 5.96
N ALA A 142 10.62 -11.07 5.88
CA ALA A 142 10.14 -10.21 6.97
C ALA A 142 8.63 -10.33 7.19
N THR A 143 7.86 -10.56 6.12
CA THR A 143 6.43 -10.87 6.19
C THR A 143 6.22 -12.21 6.89
N TYR A 144 6.96 -13.25 6.49
CA TYR A 144 6.91 -14.58 7.09
C TYR A 144 7.25 -14.57 8.59
N LEU A 145 8.32 -13.86 8.97
CA LEU A 145 8.75 -13.71 10.36
C LEU A 145 7.86 -12.75 11.17
N GLY A 146 7.02 -11.95 10.51
CA GLY A 146 6.19 -10.93 11.16
C GLY A 146 7.01 -9.80 11.80
N CYS A 147 8.06 -9.32 11.11
CA CYS A 147 8.95 -8.25 11.57
C CYS A 147 8.99 -7.04 10.61
N MET A 148 7.94 -6.85 9.80
CA MET A 148 7.85 -5.80 8.78
C MET A 148 8.11 -4.37 9.30
N SER A 149 7.77 -4.08 10.57
CA SER A 149 7.96 -2.76 11.18
C SER A 149 9.42 -2.33 11.28
N LEU A 150 10.36 -3.27 11.34
CA LEU A 150 11.80 -3.00 11.37
C LEU A 150 12.39 -2.80 9.97
N ILE A 151 11.81 -3.48 8.99
CA ILE A 151 12.36 -3.61 7.63
C ILE A 151 11.78 -2.57 6.68
N SER A 152 10.53 -2.17 6.90
CA SER A 152 9.77 -1.23 6.07
C SER A 152 10.55 0.06 5.75
N LYS A 153 11.09 0.73 6.77
CA LYS A 153 11.77 2.02 6.62
C LYS A 153 13.11 1.89 5.87
N PRO A 154 14.04 0.99 6.24
CA PRO A 154 15.27 0.76 5.47
C PRO A 154 15.02 0.46 3.99
N VAL A 155 14.07 -0.43 3.70
CA VAL A 155 13.72 -0.78 2.30
C VAL A 155 13.15 0.44 1.56
N THR A 156 12.25 1.19 2.18
CA THR A 156 11.71 2.42 1.60
C THR A 156 12.82 3.43 1.29
N VAL A 157 13.77 3.61 2.20
CA VAL A 157 14.91 4.53 2.00
C VAL A 157 15.77 4.06 0.83
N ALA A 158 16.13 2.77 0.77
CA ALA A 158 16.93 2.22 -0.33
C ALA A 158 16.26 2.45 -1.70
N LEU A 159 14.95 2.19 -1.80
CA LEU A 159 14.20 2.45 -3.04
C LEU A 159 14.19 3.95 -3.40
N LEU A 160 13.96 4.83 -2.42
CA LEU A 160 13.89 6.27 -2.65
C LEU A 160 15.22 6.90 -3.07
N LYS A 161 16.37 6.30 -2.72
CA LYS A 161 17.70 6.79 -3.15
C LYS A 161 17.83 6.86 -4.68
N HIS A 162 17.10 6.02 -5.41
CA HIS A 162 17.12 6.03 -6.87
C HIS A 162 16.28 7.16 -7.51
N GLY A 163 15.56 7.95 -6.71
CA GLY A 163 14.84 9.15 -7.14
C GLY A 163 13.92 8.91 -8.33
N GLN A 164 14.16 9.62 -9.43
CA GLN A 164 13.30 9.58 -10.62
C GLN A 164 13.23 8.19 -11.29
N ALA A 165 14.25 7.34 -11.13
CA ALA A 165 14.18 5.98 -11.67
C ALA A 165 13.08 5.16 -10.98
N LEU A 166 12.88 5.34 -9.67
CA LEU A 166 11.78 4.74 -8.92
C LEU A 166 10.43 5.26 -9.42
N PHE A 167 10.27 6.57 -9.45
CA PHE A 167 8.97 7.18 -9.82
C PHE A 167 8.57 6.85 -11.26
N ARG A 168 9.55 6.71 -12.18
CA ARG A 168 9.28 6.25 -13.55
C ARG A 168 8.89 4.77 -13.60
N ALA A 169 9.49 3.93 -12.75
CA ALA A 169 9.06 2.53 -12.60
C ALA A 169 7.63 2.45 -12.05
N ILE A 170 7.27 3.31 -11.09
CA ILE A 170 5.92 3.43 -10.55
C ILE A 170 4.94 3.87 -11.64
N GLN A 171 5.25 4.90 -12.42
CA GLN A 171 4.43 5.36 -13.55
C GLN A 171 4.16 4.24 -14.56
N THR A 172 5.17 3.38 -14.82
CA THR A 172 5.08 2.31 -15.82
C THR A 172 4.17 1.16 -15.36
N VAL A 173 4.27 0.76 -14.09
CA VAL A 173 3.54 -0.39 -13.53
C VAL A 173 2.95 -0.04 -12.16
N PRO A 174 1.99 0.90 -12.08
CA PRO A 174 1.57 1.47 -10.80
C PRO A 174 0.88 0.44 -9.89
N TRP A 175 0.17 -0.56 -10.43
CA TRP A 175 -0.44 -1.63 -9.63
C TRP A 175 0.58 -2.55 -8.95
N GLY A 176 1.76 -2.77 -9.55
CA GLY A 176 2.82 -3.57 -8.93
C GLY A 176 3.43 -2.85 -7.74
N TRP A 177 3.68 -1.56 -7.90
CA TRP A 177 4.21 -0.70 -6.84
C TRP A 177 3.19 -0.37 -5.75
N LEU A 178 1.90 -0.37 -6.07
CA LEU A 178 0.81 -0.30 -5.10
C LEU A 178 0.90 -1.45 -4.08
N ALA A 179 1.06 -2.69 -4.58
CA ALA A 179 1.22 -3.87 -3.73
C ALA A 179 2.45 -3.75 -2.82
N MET A 180 3.59 -3.35 -3.39
CA MET A 180 4.83 -3.13 -2.64
C MET A 180 4.63 -2.05 -1.56
N GLY A 181 4.06 -0.91 -1.93
CA GLY A 181 3.79 0.22 -1.04
C GLY A 181 2.90 -0.17 0.14
N CYS A 182 1.87 -1.00 -0.08
CA CYS A 182 1.05 -1.58 0.99
C CYS A 182 1.85 -2.49 1.91
N ARG A 183 2.62 -3.43 1.34
CA ARG A 183 3.40 -4.41 2.13
C ARG A 183 4.41 -3.72 3.05
N ILE A 184 5.13 -2.73 2.55
CA ILE A 184 6.12 -1.98 3.34
C ILE A 184 5.53 -0.73 4.01
N GLN A 185 4.23 -0.48 3.91
CA GLN A 185 3.55 0.69 4.50
C GLN A 185 4.22 2.03 4.13
N SER A 186 4.73 2.16 2.90
CA SER A 186 5.39 3.38 2.42
C SER A 186 4.36 4.36 1.88
N GLU A 187 4.12 5.44 2.62
CA GLU A 187 3.18 6.50 2.20
C GLU A 187 3.57 7.13 0.85
N ILE A 188 4.88 7.27 0.59
CA ILE A 188 5.39 7.91 -0.62
C ILE A 188 5.15 7.02 -1.84
N ILE A 189 5.56 5.74 -1.77
CA ILE A 189 5.41 4.81 -2.89
C ILE A 189 3.93 4.51 -3.16
N PHE A 190 3.15 4.32 -2.09
CA PHE A 190 1.71 4.10 -2.20
C PHE A 190 1.00 5.32 -2.79
N GLY A 191 1.27 6.52 -2.27
CA GLY A 191 0.65 7.76 -2.74
C GLY A 191 0.94 8.03 -4.22
N GLU A 192 2.19 7.82 -4.63
CA GLU A 192 2.60 7.94 -6.03
C GLU A 192 1.84 6.96 -6.93
N ALA A 193 1.81 5.67 -6.56
CA ALA A 193 1.11 4.64 -7.33
C ALA A 193 -0.39 4.93 -7.46
N VAL A 194 -1.04 5.33 -6.36
CA VAL A 194 -2.47 5.68 -6.35
C VAL A 194 -2.76 6.90 -7.22
N ALA A 195 -1.89 7.91 -7.24
CA ALA A 195 -2.07 9.09 -8.10
C ALA A 195 -2.12 8.70 -9.59
N HIS A 196 -1.20 7.85 -10.04
CA HIS A 196 -1.20 7.33 -11.42
C HIS A 196 -2.44 6.46 -11.72
N LEU A 197 -2.83 5.59 -10.79
CA LEU A 197 -4.03 4.75 -10.95
C LEU A 197 -5.31 5.58 -11.02
N ALA A 198 -5.50 6.55 -10.11
CA ALA A 198 -6.69 7.39 -10.06
C ALA A 198 -6.81 8.30 -11.30
N GLY A 199 -5.67 8.84 -11.76
CA GLY A 199 -5.58 9.65 -12.98
C GLY A 199 -5.96 8.88 -14.23
N ASN A 200 -5.47 7.65 -14.35
CA ASN A 200 -5.66 6.79 -15.52
C ASN A 200 -6.75 5.71 -15.33
N TRP A 201 -7.65 5.90 -14.35
CA TRP A 201 -8.53 4.84 -13.84
C TRP A 201 -9.46 4.25 -14.90
N ARG A 202 -9.93 5.05 -15.88
CA ARG A 202 -10.81 4.55 -16.95
C ARG A 202 -10.13 3.48 -17.78
N LYS A 203 -8.89 3.74 -18.23
CA LYS A 203 -8.09 2.77 -19.00
C LYS A 203 -7.74 1.54 -18.15
N ILE A 204 -7.33 1.77 -16.90
CA ILE A 204 -6.99 0.68 -15.97
C ILE A 204 -8.19 -0.25 -15.71
N LYS A 205 -9.40 0.31 -15.55
CA LYS A 205 -10.60 -0.46 -15.27
C LYS A 205 -11.04 -1.38 -16.42
N GLU A 206 -10.66 -1.06 -17.65
CA GLU A 206 -10.92 -1.89 -18.83
C GLU A 206 -10.02 -3.14 -18.88
N ASP A 207 -8.85 -3.07 -18.23
CA ASP A 207 -7.91 -4.19 -18.12
C ASP A 207 -8.28 -5.11 -16.94
N ARG A 208 -8.84 -6.28 -17.26
CA ARG A 208 -9.26 -7.26 -16.26
C ARG A 208 -8.11 -7.81 -15.43
N GLU A 209 -6.96 -8.06 -16.04
CA GLU A 209 -5.81 -8.65 -15.34
C GLU A 209 -5.24 -7.66 -14.32
N VAL A 210 -5.13 -6.38 -14.70
CA VAL A 210 -4.66 -5.33 -13.80
C VAL A 210 -5.65 -5.13 -12.65
N MET A 211 -6.96 -5.08 -12.94
CA MET A 211 -7.99 -4.95 -11.91
C MET A 211 -8.00 -6.12 -10.94
N ASP A 212 -7.79 -7.34 -11.42
CA ASP A 212 -7.65 -8.50 -10.54
C ASP A 212 -6.42 -8.32 -9.64
N ARG A 213 -5.25 -7.92 -10.17
CA ARG A 213 -4.07 -7.67 -9.33
C ARG A 213 -4.32 -6.61 -8.25
N ILE A 214 -5.02 -5.51 -8.57
CA ILE A 214 -5.37 -4.47 -7.60
C ILE A 214 -6.26 -5.04 -6.49
N ARG A 215 -7.28 -5.83 -6.85
CA ARG A 215 -8.18 -6.48 -5.90
C ARG A 215 -7.50 -7.47 -4.96
N HIS A 216 -6.42 -8.11 -5.42
CA HIS A 216 -5.64 -9.03 -4.59
C HIS A 216 -4.77 -8.31 -3.54
N VAL A 217 -4.44 -7.03 -3.73
CA VAL A 217 -3.65 -6.27 -2.75
C VAL A 217 -4.46 -5.97 -1.51
N ASP A 218 -5.59 -5.29 -1.69
CA ASP A 218 -6.50 -4.91 -0.62
C ASP A 218 -7.86 -4.53 -1.24
N LYS A 219 -8.96 -4.98 -0.63
CA LYS A 219 -10.32 -4.70 -1.09
C LYS A 219 -10.64 -3.21 -1.06
N ASP A 220 -10.04 -2.46 -0.14
CA ASP A 220 -10.33 -1.03 0.06
C ASP A 220 -9.63 -0.14 -0.97
N VAL A 221 -8.57 -0.64 -1.62
CA VAL A 221 -7.76 0.16 -2.55
C VAL A 221 -8.49 0.42 -3.88
N GLU A 222 -9.25 -0.55 -4.39
CA GLU A 222 -10.12 -0.32 -5.56
C GLU A 222 -11.14 0.79 -5.26
N GLY A 223 -11.73 0.75 -4.07
CA GLY A 223 -12.68 1.77 -3.59
C GLY A 223 -12.05 3.14 -3.46
N LEU A 224 -10.81 3.21 -2.97
CA LEU A 224 -10.03 4.44 -2.87
C LEU A 224 -9.76 5.04 -4.27
N CYS A 225 -9.16 4.28 -5.19
CA CYS A 225 -8.85 4.75 -6.54
C CYS A 225 -10.12 5.21 -7.27
N THR A 226 -11.22 4.47 -7.12
CA THR A 226 -12.53 4.85 -7.68
C THR A 226 -13.03 6.17 -7.10
N THR A 227 -12.89 6.37 -5.78
CA THR A 227 -13.32 7.60 -5.10
C THR A 227 -12.50 8.80 -5.56
N LEU A 228 -11.18 8.64 -5.64
CA LEU A 228 -10.26 9.69 -6.09
C LEU A 228 -10.50 10.03 -7.57
N HIS A 229 -10.73 9.03 -8.42
CA HIS A 229 -11.12 9.25 -9.80
C HIS A 229 -12.44 10.02 -9.93
N LYS A 230 -13.46 9.68 -9.13
CA LYS A 230 -14.72 10.44 -9.09
C LYS A 230 -14.51 11.90 -8.69
N ARG A 231 -13.60 12.18 -7.74
CA ARG A 231 -13.23 13.57 -7.37
C ARG A 231 -12.66 14.31 -8.56
N ILE A 232 -11.71 13.71 -9.30
CA ILE A 232 -11.17 14.30 -10.55
C ILE A 232 -12.31 14.61 -11.52
N VAL A 233 -13.19 13.64 -11.81
CA VAL A 233 -14.31 13.83 -12.75
C VAL A 233 -15.24 14.97 -12.32
N VAL A 234 -15.57 15.07 -11.03
CA VAL A 234 -16.42 16.15 -10.50
C VAL A 234 -15.75 17.51 -10.68
N GLU A 235 -14.48 17.63 -10.29
CA GLU A 235 -13.74 18.89 -10.43
C GLU A 235 -13.56 19.27 -11.91
N THR A 236 -13.26 18.30 -12.78
CA THR A 236 -13.17 18.57 -14.22
C THR A 236 -14.50 19.08 -14.78
N ARG A 237 -15.64 18.44 -14.44
CA ARG A 237 -16.96 18.90 -14.92
C ARG A 237 -17.31 20.30 -14.41
N ARG A 238 -16.98 20.59 -13.14
CA ARG A 238 -17.14 21.92 -12.57
C ARG A 238 -16.31 22.93 -13.35
N PHE A 239 -15.09 22.54 -13.73
CA PHE A 239 -14.18 23.40 -14.46
C PHE A 239 -14.57 23.60 -15.94
N GLU A 240 -15.12 22.59 -16.60
CA GLU A 240 -15.75 22.72 -17.93
C GLU A 240 -16.88 23.75 -17.91
N MET A 241 -17.73 23.68 -16.88
CA MET A 241 -18.81 24.65 -16.68
C MET A 241 -18.26 26.05 -16.44
N LEU A 242 -17.19 26.18 -15.65
CA LEU A 242 -16.52 27.46 -15.41
C LEU A 242 -16.00 28.05 -16.72
N ILE A 243 -15.25 27.30 -17.53
CA ILE A 243 -14.73 27.78 -18.83
C ILE A 243 -15.87 28.22 -19.75
N MET A 244 -16.93 27.40 -19.86
CA MET A 244 -18.06 27.69 -20.76
C MET A 244 -18.82 28.95 -20.33
N THR A 245 -18.97 29.17 -19.02
CA THR A 245 -19.73 30.30 -18.47
C THR A 245 -18.88 31.54 -18.16
N HIS A 246 -17.55 31.45 -18.30
CA HIS A 246 -16.67 32.59 -18.07
C HIS A 246 -16.85 33.67 -19.14
N TYR A 247 -16.86 34.93 -18.71
CA TYR A 247 -16.92 36.11 -19.56
C TYR A 247 -15.64 36.92 -19.32
N PRO A 248 -14.72 37.00 -20.31
CA PRO A 248 -13.50 37.78 -20.20
C PRO A 248 -13.77 39.29 -20.04
N ALA A 249 -12.91 39.97 -19.29
CA ALA A 249 -12.93 41.43 -19.13
C ALA A 249 -14.29 42.00 -18.66
N GLY A 250 -14.56 43.27 -18.97
CA GLY A 250 -15.84 43.94 -18.72
C GLY A 250 -16.98 43.50 -19.63
N MET A 251 -16.92 42.36 -20.33
CA MET A 251 -18.00 41.97 -21.26
C MET A 251 -19.37 41.86 -20.57
N ALA A 252 -19.40 41.40 -19.32
CA ALA A 252 -20.64 41.31 -18.54
C ALA A 252 -21.14 42.68 -18.04
N GLN A 253 -20.24 43.66 -17.96
CA GLN A 253 -20.51 45.02 -17.48
C GLN A 253 -19.57 46.00 -18.21
N PRO A 254 -19.89 46.38 -19.48
CA PRO A 254 -18.99 47.18 -20.31
C PRO A 254 -18.80 48.62 -19.79
N VAL A 255 -19.73 49.09 -18.96
CA VAL A 255 -19.69 50.39 -18.28
C VAL A 255 -20.22 50.26 -16.85
N ASP A 256 -19.73 51.11 -15.95
CA ASP A 256 -20.15 51.12 -14.55
C ASP A 256 -21.58 51.68 -14.36
N GLN A 257 -22.06 52.51 -15.30
CA GLN A 257 -23.33 53.20 -15.18
C GLN A 257 -24.51 52.30 -15.55
N LEU A 258 -25.42 52.10 -14.58
CA LEU A 258 -26.65 51.34 -14.75
C LEU A 258 -27.88 52.27 -14.96
N PRO A 259 -28.88 51.85 -15.76
CA PRO A 259 -28.91 50.64 -16.59
C PRO A 259 -28.03 50.78 -17.84
N ILE A 260 -27.35 49.68 -18.21
CA ILE A 260 -26.46 49.65 -19.38
C ILE A 260 -27.32 49.69 -20.65
N LYS A 261 -27.05 50.67 -21.50
CA LYS A 261 -27.80 50.85 -22.76
C LYS A 261 -27.36 49.82 -23.81
N ARG A 262 -28.24 49.53 -24.76
CA ARG A 262 -27.99 48.59 -25.86
C ARG A 262 -26.75 48.95 -26.66
N GLU A 263 -26.52 50.25 -26.87
CA GLU A 263 -25.43 50.76 -27.69
C GLU A 263 -24.07 50.36 -27.11
N GLU A 264 -23.94 50.33 -25.78
CA GLU A 264 -22.70 49.94 -25.10
C GLU A 264 -22.34 48.48 -25.41
N TYR A 265 -23.30 47.55 -25.28
CA TYR A 265 -23.07 46.15 -25.67
C TYR A 265 -22.80 45.97 -27.17
N SER A 266 -23.39 46.80 -28.02
CA SER A 266 -23.24 46.68 -29.47
C SER A 266 -21.84 47.07 -29.97
N ARG A 267 -21.10 47.90 -29.23
CA ARG A 267 -19.72 48.28 -29.57
C ARG A 267 -18.77 47.08 -29.51
N ASP A 268 -19.06 46.11 -28.64
CA ASP A 268 -18.23 44.93 -28.42
C ASP A 268 -18.66 43.71 -29.24
N ILE A 269 -19.44 43.90 -30.31
CA ILE A 269 -20.01 42.79 -31.09
C ILE A 269 -18.96 41.80 -31.61
N LEU A 270 -17.77 42.27 -31.98
CA LEU A 270 -16.68 41.41 -32.45
C LEU A 270 -16.05 40.59 -31.31
N VAL A 271 -16.05 41.12 -30.08
CA VAL A 271 -15.63 40.38 -28.88
C VAL A 271 -16.65 39.27 -28.58
N TRP A 272 -17.96 39.58 -28.65
CA TRP A 272 -19.04 38.61 -28.52
C TRP A 272 -18.95 37.49 -29.56
N MET A 273 -18.61 37.84 -30.80
CA MET A 273 -18.37 36.86 -31.86
C MET A 273 -17.17 35.96 -31.56
N ALA A 274 -16.03 36.53 -31.13
CA ALA A 274 -14.86 35.75 -30.74
C ALA A 274 -15.17 34.77 -29.59
N LEU A 275 -15.92 35.23 -28.58
CA LEU A 275 -16.38 34.38 -27.47
C LEU A 275 -17.32 33.26 -27.95
N ALA A 276 -18.22 33.57 -28.89
CA ALA A 276 -19.10 32.57 -29.49
C ALA A 276 -18.31 31.50 -30.26
N TRP A 277 -17.28 31.89 -31.02
CA TRP A 277 -16.40 30.93 -31.72
C TRP A 277 -15.65 30.03 -30.74
N PHE A 278 -15.10 30.60 -29.66
CA PHE A 278 -14.46 29.83 -28.61
C PHE A 278 -15.42 28.82 -27.97
N ARG A 279 -16.60 29.28 -27.54
CA ARG A 279 -17.63 28.43 -26.92
C ARG A 279 -18.16 27.35 -27.87
N HIS A 280 -18.30 27.67 -29.16
CA HIS A 280 -18.68 26.68 -30.17
C HIS A 280 -17.64 25.58 -30.28
N TRP A 281 -16.35 25.94 -30.42
CA TRP A 281 -15.27 24.95 -30.46
C TRP A 281 -15.19 24.14 -29.18
N PHE A 282 -15.22 24.80 -28.00
CA PHE A 282 -15.12 24.12 -26.72
C PHE A 282 -16.31 23.16 -26.52
N GLY A 283 -17.53 23.62 -26.80
CA GLY A 283 -18.73 22.79 -26.77
C GLY A 283 -18.65 21.59 -27.72
N GLN A 284 -18.09 21.77 -28.92
CA GLN A 284 -17.83 20.68 -29.85
C GLN A 284 -16.83 19.67 -29.28
N GLN A 285 -15.76 20.10 -28.60
CA GLN A 285 -14.81 19.18 -27.94
C GLN A 285 -15.52 18.33 -26.88
N ILE A 286 -16.37 18.95 -26.05
CA ILE A 286 -17.15 18.24 -25.01
C ILE A 286 -18.12 17.23 -25.64
N ILE A 287 -18.90 17.64 -26.64
CA ILE A 287 -19.83 16.76 -27.37
C ILE A 287 -19.09 15.60 -28.05
N SER A 288 -17.89 15.85 -28.57
CA SER A 288 -17.03 14.82 -29.18
C SER A 288 -16.35 13.90 -28.15
N GLY A 289 -16.70 14.00 -26.87
CA GLY A 289 -16.19 13.14 -25.82
C GLY A 289 -14.76 13.46 -25.37
N GLN A 290 -14.27 14.68 -25.59
CA GLN A 290 -12.92 15.12 -25.16
C GLN A 290 -12.90 15.78 -23.76
N GLY A 291 -14.04 15.81 -23.07
CA GLY A 291 -14.19 16.38 -21.72
C GLY A 291 -13.95 15.41 -20.57
N ALA A 292 -14.60 15.63 -19.42
CA ALA A 292 -14.45 14.89 -18.16
C ALA A 292 -14.75 13.39 -18.26
N PHE A 293 -15.47 12.99 -19.30
CA PHE A 293 -15.84 11.62 -19.58
C PHE A 293 -14.93 10.92 -20.59
N SER A 294 -13.96 11.63 -21.16
CA SER A 294 -12.95 11.04 -22.06
C SER A 294 -12.09 10.01 -21.31
N SER A 295 -11.35 9.17 -22.05
CA SER A 295 -10.46 8.16 -21.47
C SER A 295 -9.36 8.75 -20.55
N ASP A 296 -8.93 9.98 -20.81
CA ASP A 296 -7.96 10.77 -20.03
C ASP A 296 -8.63 11.80 -19.11
N GLY A 297 -9.96 11.75 -18.97
CA GLY A 297 -10.75 12.63 -18.11
C GLY A 297 -10.74 14.10 -18.51
N GLY A 298 -10.35 14.43 -19.74
CA GLY A 298 -10.23 15.79 -20.28
C GLY A 298 -8.81 16.36 -20.25
N TYR A 299 -7.82 15.61 -19.77
CA TYR A 299 -6.43 16.09 -19.61
C TYR A 299 -5.85 16.72 -20.89
N LYS A 300 -6.02 16.06 -22.05
CA LYS A 300 -5.55 16.59 -23.35
C LYS A 300 -6.26 17.89 -23.74
N LEU A 301 -7.56 17.99 -23.49
CA LEU A 301 -8.34 19.21 -23.77
C LEU A 301 -7.83 20.39 -22.95
N PHE A 302 -7.60 20.21 -21.64
CA PHE A 302 -7.04 21.29 -20.83
C PHE A 302 -5.57 21.56 -21.12
N SER A 303 -4.80 20.55 -21.56
CA SER A 303 -3.42 20.74 -22.01
C SER A 303 -3.33 21.65 -23.23
N VAL A 304 -4.20 21.48 -24.23
CA VAL A 304 -4.21 22.37 -25.40
C VAL A 304 -4.68 23.78 -25.06
N ILE A 305 -5.63 23.93 -24.11
CA ILE A 305 -6.04 25.25 -23.61
C ILE A 305 -4.90 25.93 -22.84
N ALA A 306 -4.18 25.19 -21.99
CA ALA A 306 -3.03 25.70 -21.26
C ALA A 306 -1.86 26.11 -22.17
N ALA A 307 -1.70 25.45 -23.32
CA ALA A 307 -0.71 25.84 -24.33
C ALA A 307 -1.04 27.20 -24.97
N GLY A 308 -2.32 27.51 -25.20
CA GLY A 308 -2.78 28.82 -25.67
C GLY A 308 -2.80 28.98 -27.20
N GLY A 309 -2.37 30.15 -27.71
CA GLY A 309 -2.35 30.55 -29.14
C GLY A 309 -2.07 29.39 -30.11
N ASP A 310 -2.63 29.30 -31.31
CA ASP A 310 -2.51 28.21 -32.32
C ASP A 310 -2.63 26.71 -31.93
N ALA A 311 -2.50 26.31 -30.66
CA ALA A 311 -2.69 24.91 -30.21
C ALA A 311 -4.14 24.42 -30.38
N TYR A 312 -5.07 25.37 -30.46
CA TYR A 312 -6.48 25.15 -30.78
C TYR A 312 -7.03 26.42 -31.45
N LEU A 313 -8.14 26.30 -32.19
CA LEU A 313 -8.70 27.44 -32.95
C LEU A 313 -7.64 28.13 -33.81
N ASP A 314 -6.94 27.34 -34.61
CA ASP A 314 -5.90 27.81 -35.53
C ASP A 314 -6.51 28.53 -36.74
N LYS A 315 -5.65 29.16 -37.55
CA LYS A 315 -6.09 29.94 -38.71
C LYS A 315 -6.91 29.13 -39.71
N ALA A 316 -6.63 27.84 -39.86
CA ALA A 316 -7.41 26.96 -40.71
C ALA A 316 -8.86 26.84 -40.22
N LEU A 317 -9.06 26.64 -38.92
CA LEU A 317 -10.40 26.57 -38.33
C LEU A 317 -11.11 27.94 -38.37
N LEU A 318 -10.40 29.04 -38.14
CA LEU A 318 -10.97 30.40 -38.24
C LEU A 318 -11.45 30.72 -39.66
N ASN A 319 -10.72 30.26 -40.68
CA ASN A 319 -11.17 30.39 -42.07
C ASN A 319 -12.45 29.59 -42.35
N GLN A 320 -12.67 28.46 -41.69
CA GLN A 320 -13.95 27.72 -41.81
C GLN A 320 -15.12 28.52 -41.23
N PHE A 321 -14.91 29.20 -40.09
CA PHE A 321 -15.92 30.11 -39.54
C PHE A 321 -16.19 31.29 -40.48
N HIS A 322 -15.14 31.91 -41.02
CA HIS A 322 -15.25 33.02 -41.96
C HIS A 322 -15.99 32.62 -43.26
N ASN A 323 -15.75 31.42 -43.79
CA ASN A 323 -16.45 30.93 -44.97
C ASN A 323 -17.95 30.73 -44.73
N LYS A 324 -18.35 30.36 -43.50
CA LYS A 324 -19.76 30.23 -43.11
C LYS A 324 -20.40 31.57 -42.75
N PHE A 325 -19.62 32.46 -42.13
CA PHE A 325 -20.03 33.78 -41.68
C PHE A 325 -19.06 34.84 -42.25
N PRO A 326 -19.28 35.29 -43.49
CA PRO A 326 -18.38 36.21 -44.15
C PRO A 326 -18.24 37.53 -43.38
N LEU A 327 -16.98 37.91 -43.11
CA LEU A 327 -16.57 39.15 -42.45
C LEU A 327 -15.69 39.97 -43.39
N THR A 328 -15.66 41.29 -43.19
CA THR A 328 -14.61 42.09 -43.84
C THR A 328 -13.24 41.68 -43.29
N LYS A 329 -12.17 41.81 -44.10
CA LYS A 329 -10.81 41.53 -43.65
C LYS A 329 -10.45 42.26 -42.35
N LYS A 330 -10.90 43.51 -42.21
CA LYS A 330 -10.70 44.32 -40.99
C LYS A 330 -11.44 43.72 -39.79
N ALA A 331 -12.69 43.34 -39.93
CA ALA A 331 -13.48 42.73 -38.86
C ALA A 331 -12.93 41.36 -38.46
N LEU A 332 -12.47 40.56 -39.43
CA LEU A 332 -11.82 39.28 -39.17
C LEU A 332 -10.56 39.46 -38.31
N ASN A 333 -9.64 40.35 -38.71
CA ASN A 333 -8.42 40.62 -37.94
C ASN A 333 -8.72 41.09 -36.51
N VAL A 334 -9.73 41.95 -36.30
CA VAL A 334 -10.13 42.40 -34.96
C VAL A 334 -10.71 41.24 -34.14
N THR A 335 -11.52 40.38 -34.75
CA THR A 335 -12.08 39.18 -34.11
C THR A 335 -10.98 38.19 -33.72
N GLU A 336 -9.98 37.98 -34.58
CA GLU A 336 -8.81 37.14 -34.30
C GLU A 336 -8.02 37.66 -33.09
N ASN A 337 -7.80 38.97 -33.01
CA ASN A 337 -7.12 39.60 -31.87
C ASN A 337 -7.89 39.39 -30.56
N HIS A 338 -9.20 39.64 -30.56
CA HIS A 338 -10.03 39.37 -29.38
C HIS A 338 -10.06 37.89 -29.02
N LEU A 339 -10.03 37.00 -30.01
CA LEU A 339 -9.95 35.56 -29.74
C LEU A 339 -8.64 35.22 -29.03
N LEU A 340 -7.50 35.82 -29.40
CA LEU A 340 -6.23 35.63 -28.70
C LEU A 340 -6.31 36.09 -27.24
N GLU A 341 -6.95 37.23 -26.96
CA GLU A 341 -7.19 37.71 -25.59
C GLU A 341 -8.03 36.73 -24.78
N ILE A 342 -9.11 36.20 -25.38
CA ILE A 342 -9.96 35.18 -24.76
C ILE A 342 -9.16 33.91 -24.50
N LYS A 343 -8.34 33.44 -25.45
CA LYS A 343 -7.49 32.26 -25.29
C LYS A 343 -6.50 32.42 -24.15
N GLU A 344 -5.87 33.59 -24.03
CA GLU A 344 -4.96 33.86 -22.90
C GLU A 344 -5.72 33.89 -21.57
N CYS A 345 -6.91 34.47 -21.52
CA CYS A 345 -7.76 34.43 -20.32
C CYS A 345 -8.09 32.98 -19.90
N MET A 346 -8.53 32.15 -20.85
CA MET A 346 -8.86 30.74 -20.58
C MET A 346 -7.64 29.93 -20.15
N LYS A 347 -6.49 30.18 -20.77
CA LYS A 347 -5.21 29.60 -20.34
C LYS A 347 -4.90 29.93 -18.88
N GLN A 348 -5.04 31.19 -18.46
CA GLN A 348 -4.81 31.57 -17.07
C GLN A 348 -5.78 30.86 -16.12
N LEU A 349 -7.05 30.68 -16.51
CA LEU A 349 -8.00 29.88 -15.72
C LEU A 349 -7.53 28.43 -15.54
N VAL A 350 -7.01 27.80 -16.60
CA VAL A 350 -6.49 26.41 -16.53
C VAL A 350 -5.28 26.36 -15.61
N LEU A 351 -4.32 27.25 -15.78
CA LEU A 351 -3.10 27.28 -14.97
C LEU A 351 -3.41 27.54 -13.49
N ASN A 352 -4.42 28.37 -13.18
CA ASN A 352 -4.81 28.70 -11.82
C ASN A 352 -5.75 27.67 -11.16
N SER A 353 -6.29 26.73 -11.94
CA SER A 353 -7.23 25.71 -11.42
C SER A 353 -6.58 24.70 -10.48
N GLY A 354 -5.26 24.53 -10.56
CA GLY A 354 -4.53 23.44 -9.90
C GLY A 354 -4.82 22.04 -10.46
N LEU A 355 -5.71 21.90 -11.45
CA LEU A 355 -6.06 20.62 -12.06
C LEU A 355 -4.88 20.02 -12.84
N MET A 356 -4.10 20.88 -13.49
CA MET A 356 -2.90 20.51 -14.25
C MET A 356 -1.64 20.39 -13.38
N ASP A 357 -1.73 20.70 -12.08
CA ASP A 357 -0.59 20.56 -11.18
C ASP A 357 -0.34 19.09 -10.88
N SER A 358 0.90 18.64 -11.04
CA SER A 358 1.29 17.34 -10.53
C SER A 358 1.48 17.41 -9.01
N LYS A 359 0.90 16.44 -8.28
CA LYS A 359 1.18 16.18 -6.86
C LYS A 359 2.05 14.94 -6.66
N CYS A 360 2.51 14.34 -7.76
CA CYS A 360 3.47 13.25 -7.79
C CYS A 360 4.90 13.76 -7.51
N GLN A 361 5.77 12.85 -7.08
CA GLN A 361 7.21 13.06 -6.98
C GLN A 361 7.91 12.86 -8.33
N LEU A 362 7.25 12.21 -9.30
CA LEU A 362 7.70 12.14 -10.68
C LEU A 362 7.85 13.54 -11.29
N ASP A 363 8.99 13.79 -11.93
CA ASP A 363 9.17 14.97 -12.78
C ASP A 363 8.39 14.80 -14.08
N VAL A 364 7.14 15.24 -14.08
CA VAL A 364 6.24 15.18 -15.24
C VAL A 364 6.70 16.01 -16.44
N ARG A 365 7.64 16.95 -16.26
CA ARG A 365 8.21 17.72 -17.39
C ARG A 365 9.19 16.87 -18.17
N ARG A 366 10.00 16.08 -17.46
CA ARG A 366 10.95 15.13 -18.05
C ARG A 366 10.28 13.83 -18.48
N TYR A 367 9.27 13.39 -17.75
CA TYR A 367 8.54 12.13 -17.95
C TYR A 367 7.03 12.41 -18.04
N PRO A 368 6.54 12.88 -19.20
CA PRO A 368 5.17 13.32 -19.34
C PRO A 368 4.14 12.21 -19.11
N CYS A 369 3.04 12.56 -18.45
CA CYS A 369 1.83 11.76 -18.34
C CYS A 369 0.76 12.29 -19.29
N ASP A 370 -0.09 11.40 -19.81
CA ASP A 370 -1.25 11.74 -20.64
C ASP A 370 -2.57 11.72 -19.84
N TYR A 371 -2.49 11.87 -18.51
CA TYR A 371 -3.59 11.86 -17.56
C TYR A 371 -3.28 12.75 -16.34
N PHE A 372 -4.29 13.04 -15.52
CA PHE A 372 -4.13 13.86 -14.32
C PHE A 372 -3.31 13.19 -13.23
N THR A 373 -2.42 13.96 -12.61
CA THR A 373 -1.63 13.55 -11.42
C THR A 373 -1.84 14.50 -10.24
N CYS A 374 -2.96 15.22 -10.23
CA CYS A 374 -3.27 16.26 -9.24
C CYS A 374 -3.82 15.73 -7.92
N VAL A 375 -4.02 14.41 -7.81
CA VAL A 375 -4.56 13.76 -6.63
C VAL A 375 -3.50 13.61 -5.55
N LYS A 376 -3.87 13.94 -4.31
CA LYS A 376 -3.08 13.68 -3.12
C LYS A 376 -3.82 12.69 -2.22
N VAL A 377 -3.12 11.65 -1.78
CA VAL A 377 -3.64 10.68 -0.81
C VAL A 377 -3.39 11.22 0.59
N GLY A 378 -4.45 11.35 1.39
CA GLY A 378 -4.36 11.74 2.80
C GLY A 378 -3.96 10.57 3.69
N ARG A 379 -3.43 10.86 4.89
CA ARG A 379 -3.01 9.82 5.85
C ARG A 379 -4.16 8.90 6.29
N GLY A 380 -5.36 9.44 6.48
CA GLY A 380 -6.57 8.65 6.81
C GLY A 380 -7.12 7.82 5.64
N GLU A 381 -6.60 8.01 4.42
CA GLU A 381 -6.96 7.20 3.25
C GLU A 381 -6.02 5.99 3.08
N LEU A 382 -4.96 5.88 3.89
CA LEU A 382 -4.01 4.77 3.86
C LEU A 382 -4.63 3.49 4.44
N PRO A 383 -4.52 2.33 3.76
CA PRO A 383 -5.13 1.09 4.21
C PRO A 383 -4.69 0.67 5.63
N TRP A 384 -3.39 0.77 5.93
CA TRP A 384 -2.83 0.38 7.22
C TRP A 384 -3.11 1.37 8.36
N VAL A 385 -3.57 2.59 8.07
CA VAL A 385 -4.02 3.54 9.09
C VAL A 385 -5.44 3.22 9.51
N LYS A 386 -6.32 2.86 8.56
CA LYS A 386 -7.68 2.41 8.84
C LYS A 386 -7.70 1.10 9.64
N SER A 387 -6.76 0.20 9.38
CA SER A 387 -6.55 -0.99 10.22
C SER A 387 -6.09 -0.66 11.66
N GLY A 388 -5.56 0.55 11.89
CA GLY A 388 -5.15 1.06 13.20
C GLY A 388 -6.20 1.91 13.93
N GLU A 389 -7.12 2.54 13.21
CA GLU A 389 -8.22 3.37 13.75
C GLU A 389 -9.54 2.59 13.93
N MET A 390 -9.47 1.34 14.40
CA MET A 390 -10.56 0.63 15.14
C MET A 390 -9.96 -0.44 16.10
N MET A 391 -8.83 -0.12 16.73
CA MET A 391 -8.59 -0.56 18.11
C MET A 391 -8.47 0.68 18.99
N GLU A 392 -9.55 1.45 19.15
CA GLU A 392 -9.93 1.69 20.53
C GLU A 392 -10.08 0.31 21.13
N MET A 393 -9.07 -0.12 21.90
CA MET A 393 -9.20 -1.35 22.64
C MET A 393 -10.54 -1.26 23.36
N PRO A 394 -11.47 -2.20 23.13
CA PRO A 394 -12.51 -2.36 24.12
C PRO A 394 -11.73 -2.49 25.42
N VAL A 395 -12.17 -1.76 26.45
CA VAL A 395 -11.80 -2.08 27.82
C VAL A 395 -12.35 -3.49 28.05
N VAL A 396 -11.61 -4.49 27.58
CA VAL A 396 -11.83 -5.89 27.82
C VAL A 396 -11.47 -6.04 29.27
N ARG A 397 -12.49 -5.86 30.11
CA ARG A 397 -12.53 -6.48 31.42
C ARG A 397 -12.23 -7.96 31.18
N SER A 398 -11.02 -8.38 31.52
CA SER A 398 -10.61 -9.75 31.89
C SER A 398 -11.30 -10.87 31.06
N LYS A 399 -10.59 -11.52 30.14
CA LYS A 399 -9.74 -12.68 30.46
C LYS A 399 -8.63 -12.85 29.42
N GLY A 400 -7.38 -12.83 29.89
CA GLY A 400 -6.20 -13.23 29.12
C GLY A 400 -5.38 -12.08 28.51
N ARG A 401 -4.61 -11.38 29.35
CA ARG A 401 -3.58 -10.43 28.92
C ARG A 401 -2.53 -11.18 28.08
N ARG A 402 -2.38 -10.85 26.79
CA ARG A 402 -1.26 -11.34 25.97
C ARG A 402 0.04 -10.80 26.58
N LEU A 403 0.94 -11.70 26.95
CA LEU A 403 2.19 -11.37 27.61
C LEU A 403 3.10 -10.65 26.63
N GLY A 404 3.56 -9.44 26.98
CA GLY A 404 4.55 -8.74 26.16
C GLY A 404 5.90 -9.47 26.15
N GLY A 405 6.77 -9.21 25.16
CA GLY A 405 8.07 -9.90 25.06
C GLY A 405 8.94 -9.81 26.32
N ASN A 406 8.83 -8.71 27.10
CA ASN A 406 9.49 -8.59 28.41
C ASN A 406 8.88 -9.51 29.47
N GLU A 407 7.57 -9.74 29.41
CA GLU A 407 6.86 -10.64 30.32
C GLU A 407 7.09 -12.11 29.93
N ILE A 408 7.25 -12.42 28.64
CA ILE A 408 7.67 -13.74 28.15
C ILE A 408 9.12 -14.02 28.58
N ALA A 409 10.03 -13.08 28.36
CA ALA A 409 11.42 -13.21 28.81
C ALA A 409 11.52 -13.33 30.33
N ALA A 410 10.78 -12.51 31.09
CA ALA A 410 10.73 -12.60 32.55
C ALA A 410 10.09 -13.90 33.03
N ARG A 411 9.05 -14.41 32.36
CA ARG A 411 8.42 -15.69 32.68
C ARG A 411 9.34 -16.86 32.37
N ASN A 412 10.05 -16.84 31.26
CA ASN A 412 11.04 -17.86 30.90
C ASN A 412 12.21 -17.84 31.91
N GLN A 413 12.71 -16.65 32.29
CA GLN A 413 13.73 -16.52 33.33
C GLN A 413 13.25 -16.99 34.71
N ALA A 414 12.02 -16.64 35.11
CA ALA A 414 11.44 -17.06 36.38
C ALA A 414 11.14 -18.57 36.42
N ALA A 415 10.70 -19.16 35.30
CA ALA A 415 10.50 -20.60 35.17
C ALA A 415 11.85 -21.35 35.22
N ALA A 416 12.87 -20.84 34.54
CA ALA A 416 14.22 -21.39 34.59
C ALA A 416 14.80 -21.37 36.02
N ARG A 417 14.57 -20.29 36.79
CA ARG A 417 14.95 -20.21 38.21
C ARG A 417 14.22 -21.24 39.07
N LYS A 418 12.89 -21.35 38.93
CA LYS A 418 12.10 -22.36 39.66
C LYS A 418 12.53 -23.80 39.38
N LEU A 419 12.98 -24.08 38.15
CA LEU A 419 13.48 -25.41 37.77
C LEU A 419 14.93 -25.66 38.24
N ALA A 420 15.73 -24.60 38.40
CA ALA A 420 17.07 -24.68 38.99
C ALA A 420 17.03 -24.84 40.52
N GLU A 421 16.00 -24.30 41.19
CA GLU A 421 15.79 -24.38 42.64
C GLU A 421 15.04 -25.63 43.09
N ALA A 422 14.54 -26.47 42.18
CA ALA A 422 13.91 -27.74 42.53
C ALA A 422 14.97 -28.74 43.06
N PRO A 423 14.90 -29.18 44.33
CA PRO A 423 15.88 -30.10 44.88
C PRO A 423 15.75 -31.47 44.20
N SER A 424 16.90 -32.04 43.83
CA SER A 424 17.02 -33.40 43.32
C SER A 424 16.68 -34.42 44.41
N SER A 425 15.40 -34.78 44.56
CA SER A 425 14.98 -35.91 45.39
C SER A 425 14.88 -37.17 44.52
N ALA A 426 16.02 -37.82 44.30
CA ALA A 426 16.06 -39.25 44.06
C ALA A 426 16.00 -39.97 45.41
N GLY A 427 14.96 -40.78 45.64
CA GLY A 427 14.92 -41.66 46.81
C GLY A 427 13.54 -42.17 47.21
N MET A 428 13.23 -43.40 46.77
CA MET A 428 12.45 -44.46 47.46
C MET A 428 11.12 -44.15 48.14
N GLY A 429 10.09 -44.93 47.78
CA GLY A 429 8.92 -45.10 48.66
C GLY A 429 7.73 -45.82 48.03
N ARG A 430 7.88 -47.11 47.73
CA ARG A 430 6.78 -48.03 47.43
C ARG A 430 5.90 -48.16 48.69
N LYS A 431 4.59 -47.92 48.60
CA LYS A 431 3.58 -48.57 49.45
C LYS A 431 2.19 -48.53 48.82
N GLU A 432 1.62 -49.72 48.75
CA GLU A 432 0.25 -50.05 48.40
C GLU A 432 -0.75 -49.44 49.40
N GLY A 433 -1.97 -49.20 48.94
CA GLY A 433 -3.07 -48.72 49.77
C GLY A 433 -4.37 -48.63 48.99
N SER A 434 -5.07 -49.75 48.95
CA SER A 434 -6.47 -49.93 48.51
C SER A 434 -7.44 -48.98 49.21
N GLY A 435 -8.49 -48.52 48.49
CA GLY A 435 -9.60 -47.79 49.10
C GLY A 435 -10.68 -47.36 48.11
N SER A 436 -11.65 -48.24 47.93
CA SER A 436 -13.03 -48.09 47.39
C SER A 436 -13.66 -46.69 47.37
N GLY A 437 -14.44 -46.39 46.32
CA GLY A 437 -15.35 -45.24 46.32
C GLY A 437 -16.19 -45.04 45.04
N GLN A 438 -17.18 -45.91 44.85
CA GLN A 438 -18.47 -45.72 44.17
C GLN A 438 -18.63 -44.98 42.82
N ARG A 439 -19.33 -45.73 41.95
CA ARG A 439 -19.96 -45.40 40.66
C ARG A 439 -20.97 -44.25 40.78
N ASN A 440 -21.12 -43.47 39.72
CA ASN A 440 -22.45 -43.15 39.20
C ASN A 440 -22.44 -43.21 37.67
N TYR A 441 -23.30 -44.08 37.14
CA TYR A 441 -23.63 -44.25 35.73
C TYR A 441 -24.88 -43.40 35.47
N GLN A 442 -24.92 -42.63 34.39
CA GLN A 442 -26.14 -42.55 33.58
C GLN A 442 -25.76 -42.14 32.15
N MET A 443 -26.03 -43.06 31.21
CA MET A 443 -26.09 -42.84 29.77
C MET A 443 -27.42 -42.19 29.38
N PHE A 444 -27.47 -41.73 28.12
CA PHE A 444 -28.56 -41.74 27.13
C PHE A 444 -28.99 -40.35 26.60
N VAL A 445 -29.00 -40.20 25.27
CA VAL A 445 -30.15 -39.62 24.54
C VAL A 445 -29.90 -38.32 23.79
N ASP A 446 -29.35 -38.43 22.58
CA ASP A 446 -29.72 -37.63 21.39
C ASP A 446 -31.24 -37.42 21.28
N ASP A 447 -31.70 -36.23 20.90
CA ASP A 447 -32.74 -36.02 19.89
C ASP A 447 -32.91 -34.53 19.62
N GLY A 448 -33.05 -34.22 18.32
CA GLY A 448 -32.92 -32.90 17.74
C GLY A 448 -34.10 -31.96 17.92
N ASP A 449 -33.85 -30.71 17.52
CA ASP A 449 -34.89 -29.73 17.23
C ASP A 449 -34.55 -29.03 15.91
N GLU A 450 -35.52 -29.14 15.02
CA GLU A 450 -35.66 -28.49 13.71
C GLU A 450 -35.96 -27.01 13.92
N GLU A 451 -35.26 -26.10 13.23
CA GLU A 451 -35.69 -24.70 13.12
C GLU A 451 -36.29 -24.47 11.72
N GLU A 452 -37.62 -24.33 11.70
CA GLU A 452 -38.45 -23.95 10.57
C GLU A 452 -38.21 -22.50 10.13
N GLU A 453 -38.19 -22.33 8.81
CA GLU A 453 -38.04 -21.10 8.06
C GLU A 453 -39.42 -20.42 7.90
N GLU A 454 -39.68 -19.29 8.58
CA GLU A 454 -40.92 -18.51 8.38
C GLU A 454 -40.65 -17.18 7.64
N MET A 455 -41.13 -17.14 6.39
CA MET A 455 -41.17 -15.98 5.51
C MET A 455 -42.16 -14.92 6.02
N ALA A 456 -41.70 -13.66 6.12
CA ALA A 456 -42.58 -12.49 6.20
C ALA A 456 -42.16 -11.40 5.21
N THR A 457 -42.98 -11.20 4.16
CA THR A 457 -43.11 -9.93 3.43
C THR A 457 -44.19 -9.08 4.12
N PRO A 458 -44.18 -7.73 4.06
CA PRO A 458 -44.96 -7.09 3.00
C PRO A 458 -44.58 -5.64 2.57
N ALA A 459 -45.25 -5.23 1.48
CA ALA A 459 -45.80 -3.90 1.17
C ALA A 459 -44.97 -2.88 0.35
N ARG A 460 -45.21 -2.93 -0.97
CA ARG A 460 -45.14 -1.81 -1.92
C ARG A 460 -46.10 -0.68 -1.52
N LYS A 461 -45.63 0.56 -1.44
CA LYS A 461 -46.45 1.78 -1.57
C LYS A 461 -46.28 2.39 -2.96
N ARG A 462 -47.36 2.37 -3.73
CA ARG A 462 -47.56 3.14 -4.97
C ARG A 462 -47.72 4.62 -4.60
N VAL A 463 -46.92 5.48 -5.22
CA VAL A 463 -47.16 6.93 -5.28
C VAL A 463 -48.01 7.20 -6.52
N ARG A 464 -49.19 7.80 -6.32
CA ARG A 464 -50.02 8.38 -7.38
C ARG A 464 -49.43 9.75 -7.75
N ARG A 465 -49.41 10.03 -9.05
CA ARG A 465 -49.29 11.37 -9.61
C ARG A 465 -50.68 12.02 -9.56
N ASP A 466 -50.71 13.27 -9.11
CA ASP A 466 -51.62 14.31 -9.59
C ASP A 466 -50.75 15.40 -10.23
#